data_AF-A0A1Q9YL46-F1
#
_entry.id   AF-A0A1Q9YL46-F1
#
_cell.length_a   1.000
_cell.length_b   1.000
_cell.length_c   1.000
_cell.angle_alpha   90.00
_cell.angle_beta   90.00
_cell.angle_gamma   90.00
#
_symmetry.space_group_name_H-M   'P 1'
#
loop_
_entity.id
_entity.type
_entity.pdbx_description
1 polymer ?
#
loop_
_entity_poly.entity_id
_entity_poly.type
_entity_poly.pdbx_seq_one_letter_code
_entity_poly.pdbx_strand_id
1 'polypeptide(L)'
;MKYRKLMLAALGLVLIVAGLWAMKQTPVQASSWLTGLGSIVTALGCGFFGNGLGGLMEDWAFSGHPEAKERMEIEKRDERNVAVSSRAKAKAYDVMTFVFGALMVAFALMNVGLVPIVMLVSAYLFVEITAIWYHAQYEKEM
;
A
#
# COMPACT_ATOMS: atom_id res chain seq x y z
N MET A 1 -12.04 -13.79 -11.25
CA MET A 1 -11.37 -12.99 -10.19
C MET A 1 -10.04 -13.59 -9.69
N LYS A 2 -9.90 -14.92 -9.55
CA LYS A 2 -8.66 -15.58 -9.09
C LYS A 2 -7.42 -15.24 -9.95
N TYR A 3 -7.57 -15.26 -11.28
CA TYR A 3 -6.50 -14.90 -12.21
C TYR A 3 -6.00 -13.46 -12.07
N ARG A 4 -6.89 -12.50 -11.75
CA ARG A 4 -6.50 -11.09 -11.53
C ARG A 4 -5.61 -10.95 -10.29
N LYS A 5 -5.98 -11.60 -9.18
CA LYS A 5 -5.20 -11.60 -7.93
C LYS A 5 -3.82 -12.25 -8.14
N LEU A 6 -3.80 -13.36 -8.86
CA LEU A 6 -2.58 -14.10 -9.20
C LEU A 6 -1.68 -13.30 -10.16
N MET A 7 -2.26 -12.61 -11.14
CA MET A 7 -1.54 -11.68 -12.02
C MET A 7 -0.95 -10.49 -11.25
N LEU A 8 -1.69 -9.91 -10.30
CA LEU A 8 -1.19 -8.82 -9.44
C LEU A 8 -0.02 -9.28 -8.57
N ALA A 9 -0.12 -10.47 -7.98
CA ALA A 9 0.97 -11.06 -7.20
C ALA A 9 2.19 -11.35 -8.10
N ALA A 10 2.00 -12.01 -9.24
CA ALA A 10 3.08 -12.30 -10.16
C ALA A 10 3.75 -11.03 -10.71
N LEU A 11 2.96 -10.02 -11.07
CA LEU A 11 3.47 -8.71 -11.50
C LEU A 11 4.30 -8.05 -10.41
N GLY A 12 3.80 -8.04 -9.16
CA GLY A 12 4.53 -7.51 -8.02
C GLY A 12 5.85 -8.22 -7.79
N LEU A 13 5.86 -9.57 -7.87
CA LEU A 13 7.07 -10.37 -7.75
C LEU A 13 8.10 -10.06 -8.86
N VAL A 14 7.64 -9.94 -10.10
CA VAL A 14 8.49 -9.59 -11.25
C VAL A 14 9.12 -8.21 -11.05
N LEU A 15 8.35 -7.22 -10.58
CA LEU A 15 8.87 -5.87 -10.29
C LEU A 15 9.91 -5.87 -9.17
N ILE A 16 9.70 -6.65 -8.10
CA ILE A 16 10.68 -6.82 -7.01
C ILE A 16 11.99 -7.41 -7.56
N VAL A 17 11.89 -8.52 -8.29
CA VAL A 17 13.07 -9.21 -8.83
C VAL A 17 13.81 -8.33 -9.83
N ALA A 18 13.09 -7.66 -10.73
CA ALA A 18 13.68 -6.73 -11.70
C ALA A 18 14.35 -5.53 -11.03
N GLY A 19 13.72 -4.93 -10.02
CA GLY A 19 14.28 -3.80 -9.27
C GLY A 19 15.55 -4.18 -8.52
N LEU A 20 15.54 -5.30 -7.78
CA LEU A 20 16.72 -5.81 -7.08
C LEU A 20 17.84 -6.23 -8.03
N TRP A 21 17.51 -6.84 -9.16
CA TRP A 21 18.48 -7.23 -10.18
C TRP A 21 19.14 -5.99 -10.80
N ALA A 22 18.37 -4.96 -11.15
CA ALA A 22 18.90 -3.70 -11.65
C ALA A 22 19.84 -3.02 -10.64
N MET A 23 19.48 -3.01 -9.35
CA MET A 23 20.32 -2.47 -8.28
C MET A 23 21.62 -3.27 -8.09
N LYS A 24 21.58 -4.59 -8.27
CA LYS A 24 22.77 -5.45 -8.15
C LYS A 24 23.79 -5.19 -9.27
N GLN A 25 23.32 -4.81 -10.46
CA GLN A 25 24.18 -4.56 -11.63
C GLN A 25 24.78 -3.14 -11.63
N THR A 26 24.28 -2.22 -10.81
CA THR A 26 24.82 -0.86 -10.73
C THR A 26 26.05 -0.80 -9.82
N PRO A 27 27.23 -0.36 -10.29
CA PRO A 27 28.42 -0.20 -9.45
C PRO A 27 28.22 0.92 -8.41
N VAL A 28 28.69 0.67 -7.19
CA VAL A 28 28.47 1.49 -5.96
C VAL A 28 28.78 2.98 -6.13
N GLN A 29 29.64 3.36 -7.08
CA GLN A 29 30.05 4.75 -7.33
C GLN A 29 29.28 5.48 -8.45
N ALA A 30 28.52 4.81 -9.33
CA ALA A 30 28.23 5.38 -10.67
C ALA A 30 26.87 6.06 -10.89
N SER A 31 25.85 5.92 -10.04
CA SER A 31 24.69 6.85 -10.08
C SER A 31 23.69 6.62 -8.95
N SER A 32 23.61 7.58 -8.03
CA SER A 32 22.56 7.64 -7.00
C SER A 32 21.14 7.58 -7.58
N TRP A 33 20.95 7.99 -8.84
CA TRP A 33 19.65 8.01 -9.52
C TRP A 33 19.16 6.62 -9.96
N LEU A 34 20.03 5.78 -10.56
CA LEU A 34 19.61 4.43 -11.01
C LEU A 34 19.28 3.52 -9.82
N THR A 35 20.05 3.60 -8.74
CA THR A 35 19.75 2.91 -7.49
C THR A 35 18.45 3.41 -6.87
N GLY A 36 18.19 4.72 -6.93
CA GLY A 36 16.92 5.32 -6.52
C GLY A 36 15.73 4.78 -7.32
N LEU A 37 15.82 4.75 -8.65
CA LEU A 37 14.78 4.17 -9.50
C LEU A 37 14.55 2.68 -9.21
N GLY A 38 15.62 1.90 -9.06
CA GLY A 38 15.52 0.48 -8.68
C GLY A 38 14.80 0.27 -7.36
N SER A 39 15.05 1.15 -6.37
CA SER A 39 14.38 1.10 -5.07
C SER A 39 12.88 1.43 -5.17
N ILE A 40 12.48 2.39 -6.01
CA ILE A 40 11.07 2.74 -6.25
C ILE A 40 10.34 1.59 -6.93
N VAL A 41 10.93 0.98 -7.97
CA VAL A 41 10.35 -0.16 -8.68
C VAL A 41 10.17 -1.35 -7.73
N THR A 42 11.17 -1.60 -6.88
CA THR A 42 11.09 -2.64 -5.85
C THR A 42 9.97 -2.34 -4.84
N ALA A 43 9.86 -1.10 -4.38
CA ALA A 43 8.82 -0.67 -3.43
C ALA A 43 7.41 -0.81 -4.02
N LEU A 44 7.20 -0.42 -5.28
CA LEU A 44 5.94 -0.63 -6.00
C LEU A 44 5.63 -2.12 -6.16
N GLY A 45 6.64 -2.92 -6.47
CA GLY A 45 6.53 -4.37 -6.55
C GLY A 45 6.03 -4.99 -5.24
N CYS A 46 6.56 -4.54 -4.10
CA CYS A 46 6.08 -4.95 -2.77
C CYS A 46 4.59 -4.62 -2.55
N GLY A 47 4.14 -3.44 -2.98
CA GLY A 47 2.74 -3.03 -2.89
C GLY A 47 1.80 -3.93 -3.69
N PHE A 48 2.13 -4.18 -4.97
CA PHE A 48 1.33 -5.06 -5.83
C PHE A 48 1.36 -6.52 -5.35
N PHE A 49 2.53 -6.99 -4.91
CA PHE A 49 2.71 -8.34 -4.41
C PHE A 49 1.89 -8.58 -3.14
N GLY A 50 1.96 -7.67 -2.16
CA GLY A 50 1.21 -7.76 -0.91
C GLY A 50 -0.30 -7.76 -1.15
N ASN A 51 -0.79 -6.90 -2.04
CA ASN A 51 -2.22 -6.87 -2.40
C ASN A 51 -2.66 -8.18 -3.09
N GLY A 52 -1.89 -8.64 -4.07
CA GLY A 52 -2.16 -9.88 -4.79
C GLY A 52 -2.15 -11.11 -3.88
N LEU A 53 -1.11 -11.25 -3.04
CA LEU A 53 -1.00 -12.34 -2.07
C LEU A 53 -2.11 -12.31 -1.02
N GLY A 54 -2.41 -11.14 -0.44
CA GLY A 54 -3.48 -11.01 0.56
C GLY A 54 -4.81 -11.52 0.04
N GLY A 55 -5.15 -11.19 -1.21
CA GLY A 55 -6.36 -11.70 -1.86
C GLY A 55 -6.34 -13.20 -2.14
N LEU A 56 -5.17 -13.81 -2.37
CA LEU A 56 -5.02 -15.26 -2.54
C LEU A 56 -5.09 -16.00 -1.20
N MET A 57 -4.51 -15.42 -0.14
CA MET A 57 -4.59 -15.96 1.22
C MET A 57 -6.03 -15.94 1.73
N GLU A 58 -6.79 -14.88 1.45
CA GLU A 58 -8.23 -14.84 1.74
C GLU A 58 -8.96 -15.99 1.03
N ASP A 59 -8.75 -16.17 -0.29
CA ASP A 59 -9.38 -17.26 -1.04
C ASP A 59 -8.98 -18.65 -0.53
N TRP A 60 -7.73 -18.82 -0.09
CA TRP A 60 -7.24 -20.08 0.47
C TRP A 60 -7.80 -20.36 1.86
N ALA A 61 -7.83 -19.35 2.75
CA ALA A 61 -8.39 -19.47 4.10
C ALA A 61 -9.87 -19.93 4.06
N PHE A 62 -10.62 -19.51 3.05
CA PHE A 62 -12.02 -19.89 2.87
C PHE A 62 -12.24 -21.11 1.95
N SER A 63 -11.20 -21.69 1.37
CA SER A 63 -11.32 -22.77 0.38
C SER A 63 -11.91 -24.08 0.92
N GLY A 64 -11.94 -24.26 2.26
CA GLY A 64 -12.60 -25.39 2.93
C GLY A 64 -13.88 -25.04 3.69
N HIS A 65 -14.28 -23.76 3.74
CA HIS A 65 -15.38 -23.28 4.58
C HIS A 65 -16.27 -22.29 3.81
N PRO A 66 -17.09 -22.77 2.85
CA PRO A 66 -17.95 -21.90 2.05
C PRO A 66 -18.98 -21.15 2.91
N GLU A 67 -19.53 -21.78 3.96
CA GLU A 67 -20.46 -21.13 4.88
C GLU A 67 -19.81 -19.95 5.64
N ALA A 68 -18.54 -20.09 6.04
CA ALA A 68 -17.82 -19.01 6.72
C ALA A 68 -17.57 -17.83 5.78
N LYS A 69 -17.32 -18.11 4.49
CA LYS A 69 -17.16 -17.09 3.46
C LYS A 69 -18.46 -16.31 3.24
N GLU A 70 -19.59 -17.02 3.12
CA GLU A 70 -20.90 -16.41 2.93
C GLU A 70 -21.29 -15.54 4.12
N ARG A 71 -21.10 -16.04 5.35
CA ARG A 71 -21.31 -15.25 6.58
C ARG A 71 -20.46 -14.00 6.62
N MET A 72 -19.17 -14.10 6.27
CA MET A 72 -18.29 -12.94 6.19
C MET A 72 -18.75 -11.93 5.13
N GLU A 73 -19.23 -12.38 3.96
CA GLU A 73 -19.72 -11.48 2.92
C GLU A 73 -21.01 -10.77 3.34
N ILE A 74 -21.90 -11.44 4.06
CA ILE A 74 -23.11 -10.83 4.65
C ILE A 74 -22.71 -9.79 5.70
N GLU A 75 -21.83 -10.16 6.63
CA GLU A 75 -21.35 -9.25 7.68
C GLU A 75 -20.59 -8.03 7.12
N LYS A 76 -19.84 -8.20 6.02
CA LYS A 76 -19.16 -7.09 5.34
C LYS A 76 -20.13 -6.11 4.68
N ARG A 77 -21.36 -6.55 4.35
CA ARG A 77 -22.38 -5.75 3.66
C ARG A 77 -23.46 -5.21 4.61
N ASP A 78 -23.53 -5.69 5.84
CA ASP A 78 -24.42 -5.16 6.88
C ASP A 78 -24.11 -3.67 7.12
N GLU A 79 -25.15 -2.82 7.01
CA GLU A 79 -25.05 -1.37 7.18
C GLU A 79 -24.36 -0.96 8.48
N ARG A 80 -24.66 -1.66 9.59
CA ARG A 80 -24.06 -1.38 10.90
C ARG A 80 -22.56 -1.66 10.86
N ASN A 81 -22.16 -2.80 10.30
CA ASN A 81 -20.75 -3.17 10.19
C ASN A 81 -19.99 -2.26 9.22
N VAL A 82 -20.62 -1.85 8.12
CA VAL A 82 -20.07 -0.86 7.19
C VAL A 82 -19.83 0.46 7.92
N ALA A 83 -20.82 0.95 8.68
CA ALA A 83 -20.68 2.19 9.46
C ALA A 83 -19.56 2.11 10.52
N VAL A 84 -19.48 1.00 11.26
CA VAL A 84 -18.42 0.77 12.26
C VAL A 84 -17.05 0.70 11.58
N SER A 85 -16.90 -0.06 10.51
CA SER A 85 -15.66 -0.19 9.74
C SER A 85 -15.21 1.16 9.17
N SER A 86 -16.13 1.93 8.59
CA SER A 86 -15.82 3.25 8.03
C SER A 86 -15.37 4.23 9.12
N ARG A 87 -16.05 4.26 10.29
CA ARG A 87 -15.63 5.07 11.44
C ARG A 87 -14.27 4.65 11.99
N ALA A 88 -14.02 3.34 12.11
CA ALA A 88 -12.73 2.82 12.56
C ALA A 88 -11.60 3.20 11.60
N LYS A 89 -11.83 3.08 10.28
CA LYS A 89 -10.87 3.50 9.24
C LYS A 89 -10.60 5.00 9.29
N ALA A 90 -11.62 5.83 9.47
CA ALA A 90 -11.45 7.28 9.63
C ALA A 90 -10.61 7.62 10.86
N LYS A 91 -10.87 6.99 12.01
CA LYS A 91 -10.06 7.22 13.22
C LYS A 91 -8.62 6.72 13.07
N ALA A 92 -8.43 5.58 12.40
CA ALA A 92 -7.09 5.07 12.08
C ALA A 92 -6.35 6.00 11.10
N TYR A 93 -7.06 6.61 10.15
CA TYR A 93 -6.51 7.61 9.24
C TYR A 93 -5.98 8.84 10.01
N ASP A 94 -6.76 9.41 10.93
CA ASP A 94 -6.30 10.53 11.78
C ASP A 94 -4.98 10.20 12.50
N VAL A 95 -4.90 8.99 13.07
CA VAL A 95 -3.70 8.53 13.79
C VAL A 95 -2.54 8.31 12.83
N MET A 96 -2.80 7.72 11.66
CA MET A 96 -1.80 7.48 10.62
C MET A 96 -1.16 8.78 10.13
N THR A 97 -1.95 9.84 9.91
CA THR A 97 -1.46 11.17 9.53
C THR A 97 -0.48 11.72 10.57
N PHE A 98 -0.84 11.62 11.86
CA PHE A 98 0.06 12.02 12.95
C PHE A 98 1.34 11.17 13.00
N VAL A 99 1.22 9.85 12.88
CA VAL A 99 2.36 8.92 12.91
C VAL A 99 3.32 9.18 11.75
N PHE A 100 2.83 9.42 10.54
CA PHE A 100 3.66 9.80 9.40
C PHE A 100 4.37 11.14 9.64
N GLY A 101 3.67 12.13 10.18
CA GLY A 101 4.25 13.41 10.58
C GLY A 101 5.43 13.24 11.55
N ALA A 102 5.22 12.46 12.62
CA ALA A 102 6.25 12.16 13.60
C ALA A 102 7.45 11.42 12.98
N LEU A 103 7.20 10.46 12.09
CA LEU A 103 8.25 9.69 11.42
C LEU A 103 9.10 10.58 10.49
N MET A 104 8.49 11.52 9.77
CA MET A 104 9.20 12.47 8.92
C MET A 104 10.16 13.35 9.75
N VAL A 105 9.69 13.87 10.90
CA VAL A 105 10.53 14.65 11.82
C VAL A 105 11.66 13.78 12.38
N ALA A 106 11.36 12.55 12.80
CA ALA A 106 12.38 11.63 13.30
C ALA A 106 13.47 11.34 12.25
N PHE A 107 13.10 11.10 11.00
CA PHE A 107 14.06 10.86 9.91
C PHE A 107 14.91 12.09 9.60
N ALA A 108 14.33 13.29 9.67
CA ALA A 108 15.08 14.54 9.54
C ALA A 108 16.10 14.70 10.68
N LEU A 109 15.72 14.41 11.92
CA LEU A 109 16.61 14.47 13.09
C LEU A 109 17.71 13.40 13.06
N MET A 110 17.40 12.21 12.54
CA MET A 110 18.35 11.11 12.37
C MET A 110 19.35 11.33 11.22
N ASN A 111 19.26 12.46 10.51
CA ASN A 111 20.12 12.77 9.35
C ASN A 111 20.08 11.66 8.28
N VAL A 112 18.90 11.07 8.09
CA VAL A 112 18.67 10.08 7.03
C VAL A 112 18.86 10.76 5.67
N GLY A 113 19.40 10.04 4.69
CA GLY A 113 19.60 10.58 3.35
C GLY A 113 18.32 11.19 2.75
N LEU A 114 18.46 12.20 1.90
CA LEU A 114 17.32 12.95 1.35
C LEU A 114 16.34 12.09 0.55
N VAL A 115 16.82 11.08 -0.17
CA VAL A 115 15.98 10.22 -1.03
C VAL A 115 14.83 9.55 -0.27
N PRO A 116 15.05 8.76 0.80
CA PRO A 116 13.97 8.15 1.57
C PRO A 116 13.05 9.18 2.25
N ILE A 117 13.57 10.35 2.67
CA ILE A 117 12.74 11.43 3.23
C ILE A 117 11.77 11.95 2.16
N VAL A 118 12.26 12.27 0.96
CA VAL A 118 11.42 12.75 -0.15
C VAL A 118 10.40 11.69 -0.57
N MET A 119 10.79 10.41 -0.60
CA MET A 119 9.87 9.31 -0.90
C MET A 119 8.75 9.21 0.16
N LEU A 120 9.10 9.31 1.44
CA LEU A 120 8.14 9.27 2.54
C LEU A 120 7.15 10.46 2.47
N VAL A 121 7.67 11.68 2.28
CA VAL A 121 6.85 12.89 2.10
C VAL A 121 5.93 12.75 0.89
N SER A 122 6.43 12.24 -0.23
CA SER A 122 5.64 12.06 -1.45
C SER A 122 4.50 11.05 -1.25
N ALA A 123 4.77 9.94 -0.57
CA ALA A 123 3.75 8.95 -0.24
C ALA A 123 2.68 9.51 0.70
N TYR A 124 3.10 10.26 1.72
CA TYR A 124 2.20 10.96 2.64
C TYR A 124 1.28 11.95 1.89
N LEU A 125 1.86 12.83 1.06
CA LEU A 125 1.09 13.79 0.29
C LEU A 125 0.13 13.13 -0.71
N PHE A 126 0.55 12.04 -1.35
CA PHE A 126 -0.33 11.28 -2.25
C PHE A 126 -1.58 10.81 -1.50
N VAL A 127 -1.42 10.25 -0.30
CA VAL A 127 -2.54 9.78 0.52
C VAL A 127 -3.45 10.96 0.91
N GLU A 128 -2.91 12.06 1.42
CA GLU A 128 -3.69 13.24 1.80
C GLU A 128 -4.45 13.87 0.61
N ILE A 129 -3.79 13.98 -0.55
CA ILE A 129 -4.43 14.48 -1.77
C ILE A 129 -5.57 13.56 -2.21
N THR A 130 -5.37 12.23 -2.17
CA THR A 130 -6.45 11.30 -2.51
C THR A 130 -7.62 11.41 -1.55
N ALA A 131 -7.36 11.60 -0.24
CA ALA A 131 -8.42 11.79 0.75
C ALA A 131 -9.23 13.07 0.48
N ILE A 132 -8.55 14.20 0.19
CA ILE A 132 -9.20 15.46 -0.19
C ILE A 132 -10.02 15.30 -1.47
N TRP A 133 -9.45 14.63 -2.48
CA TRP A 133 -10.14 14.41 -3.75
C TRP A 133 -11.41 13.57 -3.58
N TYR A 134 -11.33 12.45 -2.86
CA TYR A 134 -12.49 11.60 -2.58
C TYR A 134 -13.50 12.30 -1.68
N HIS A 135 -13.07 13.10 -0.70
CA HIS A 135 -13.99 13.90 0.11
C HIS A 135 -14.78 14.87 -0.77
N ALA A 136 -14.11 15.63 -1.63
CA ALA A 136 -14.74 16.58 -2.54
C ALA A 136 -15.62 15.91 -3.61
N GLN A 137 -15.29 14.68 -4.01
CA GLN A 137 -16.13 13.88 -4.90
C GLN A 137 -17.40 13.44 -4.17
N TYR A 138 -17.27 12.82 -2.99
CA TYR A 138 -18.39 12.28 -2.24
C TYR A 138 -19.34 13.34 -1.70
N GLU A 139 -18.83 14.54 -1.39
CA GLU A 139 -19.66 15.71 -1.04
C GLU A 139 -20.57 16.17 -2.19
N LYS A 140 -20.23 15.86 -3.45
CA LYS A 140 -21.09 16.17 -4.60
C LYS A 140 -22.06 15.06 -4.95
N GLU A 141 -21.72 13.83 -4.58
CA GLU A 141 -22.54 12.64 -4.87
C GLU A 141 -23.62 12.39 -3.81
N MET A 142 -23.43 12.88 -2.59
CA MET A 142 -24.37 12.81 -1.46
C MET A 142 -25.07 14.15 -1.23
#